data_AF-A0A6F9CPW8-F1
#
_entry.id   AF-A0A6F9CPW8-F1
#
_cell.length_a   1.000
_cell.length_b   1.000
_cell.length_c   1.000
_cell.angle_alpha   90.00
_cell.angle_beta   90.00
_cell.angle_gamma   90.00
#
_symmetry.space_group_name_H-M   'P 1'
#
loop_
_entity.id
_entity.type
_entity.pdbx_description
1 polymer ?
#
loop_
_entity_poly.entity_id
_entity_poly.type
_entity_poly.pdbx_seq_one_letter_code
_entity_poly.pdbx_strand_id
1 'polypeptide(L)'
;MSVFESPKARINSAMLSQYISRPICFVGRVEKVHPTGKSFSLSDGEGKSASVELNEPLDEELSGVVEVLDLELYNEALKVIHDFPQHYPFEIATSG
;
A
#
# COMPACT_ATOMS: atom_id res chain seq x y z
N MET A 1 -5.62 -19.04 -8.30
CA MET A 1 -6.41 -17.93 -7.76
C MET A 1 -5.44 -17.07 -6.97
N SER A 2 -4.86 -16.09 -7.65
CA SER A 2 -3.68 -15.39 -7.18
C SER A 2 -4.09 -14.12 -6.43
N VAL A 3 -3.29 -13.73 -5.44
CA VAL A 3 -3.49 -12.51 -4.63
C VAL A 3 -3.50 -11.23 -5.51
N PHE A 4 -3.10 -11.35 -6.77
CA PHE A 4 -2.96 -10.30 -7.79
C PHE A 4 -4.29 -9.71 -8.30
N GLU A 5 -5.41 -10.45 -8.24
CA GLU A 5 -6.70 -10.02 -8.82
C GLU A 5 -7.64 -9.36 -7.79
N SER A 6 -7.27 -9.32 -6.51
CA SER A 6 -8.18 -8.84 -5.48
C SER A 6 -8.14 -7.31 -5.35
N PRO A 7 -9.30 -6.62 -5.38
CA PRO A 7 -9.34 -5.19 -5.08
C PRO A 7 -8.76 -4.95 -3.68
N LYS A 8 -7.68 -4.16 -3.60
CA LYS A 8 -7.08 -3.79 -2.32
C LYS A 8 -8.06 -2.85 -1.60
N ALA A 9 -8.67 -3.34 -0.54
CA ALA A 9 -9.57 -2.54 0.25
C ALA A 9 -8.80 -1.38 0.90
N ARG A 10 -9.25 -0.15 0.66
CA ARG A 10 -8.78 1.02 1.39
C ARG A 10 -9.45 1.04 2.76
N ILE A 11 -8.66 0.94 3.82
CA ILE A 11 -9.18 0.78 5.19
C ILE A 11 -8.53 1.77 6.16
N ASN A 12 -9.16 1.93 7.33
CA ASN A 12 -8.63 2.70 8.46
C ASN A 12 -8.14 1.78 9.60
N SER A 13 -7.63 2.36 10.69
CA SER A 13 -7.03 1.60 11.79
C SER A 13 -8.03 0.69 12.50
N ALA A 14 -9.31 1.09 12.58
CA ALA A 14 -10.36 0.30 13.21
C ALA A 14 -10.72 -0.98 12.43
N MET A 15 -10.43 -1.01 11.13
CA MET A 15 -10.76 -2.12 10.24
C MET A 15 -9.64 -3.16 10.16
N LEU A 16 -8.43 -2.90 10.68
CA LEU A 16 -7.28 -3.80 10.55
C LEU A 16 -7.56 -5.24 10.98
N SER A 17 -8.28 -5.43 12.09
CA SER A 17 -8.63 -6.77 12.61
C SER A 17 -9.53 -7.58 11.67
N GLN A 18 -10.32 -6.92 10.82
CA GLN A 18 -11.21 -7.55 9.86
C GLN A 18 -10.48 -7.96 8.56
N TYR A 19 -9.27 -7.42 8.34
CA TYR A 19 -8.48 -7.60 7.12
C TYR A 19 -7.14 -8.31 7.37
N ILE A 20 -7.03 -9.07 8.47
CA ILE A 20 -5.85 -9.89 8.77
C ILE A 20 -5.57 -10.85 7.60
N SER A 21 -4.30 -10.93 7.20
CA SER A 21 -3.81 -11.76 6.09
C SER A 21 -4.43 -11.42 4.72
N ARG A 22 -4.96 -10.20 4.55
CA ARG A 22 -5.46 -9.69 3.26
C ARG A 22 -4.63 -8.49 2.81
N PRO A 23 -4.42 -8.33 1.49
CA PRO A 23 -3.80 -7.12 0.97
C PRO A 23 -4.73 -5.92 1.17
N ILE A 24 -4.17 -4.82 1.67
CA ILE A 24 -4.91 -3.59 1.96
C ILE A 24 -4.20 -2.37 1.37
N CYS A 25 -4.92 -1.25 1.31
CA CYS A 25 -4.38 0.09 1.12
C CYS A 25 -4.65 0.88 2.40
N PHE A 26 -3.59 1.39 3.03
CA PHE A 26 -3.71 2.18 4.25
C PHE A 26 -3.12 3.56 4.03
N VAL A 27 -3.87 4.60 4.40
CA VAL A 27 -3.40 5.99 4.32
C VAL A 27 -3.47 6.65 5.68
N GLY A 28 -2.36 7.26 6.07
CA GLY A 28 -2.26 7.95 7.33
C GLY A 28 -1.12 8.96 7.36
N ARG A 29 -1.16 9.81 8.39
CA ARG A 29 -0.10 10.77 8.69
C ARG A 29 1.01 10.10 9.48
N VAL A 30 2.26 10.24 9.05
CA VAL A 30 3.42 9.75 9.79
C VAL A 30 3.52 10.45 11.14
N GLU A 31 3.54 9.67 12.22
CA GLU A 31 3.69 10.15 13.59
C GLU A 31 5.10 9.93 14.11
N LYS A 32 5.61 8.71 13.95
CA LYS A 32 6.91 8.31 14.48
C LYS A 32 7.57 7.29 13.58
N VAL A 33 8.86 7.45 13.34
CA VAL A 33 9.71 6.47 12.65
C VAL A 33 10.62 5.82 13.68
N HIS A 34 10.74 4.49 13.64
CA HIS A 34 11.64 3.77 14.51
C HIS A 34 13.10 4.01 14.07
N PRO A 35 14.08 4.13 15.00
CA PRO A 35 15.48 4.42 14.63
C PRO A 35 16.13 3.41 13.67
N THR A 36 15.61 2.19 13.60
CA THR A 36 16.09 1.17 12.64
C THR A 36 15.60 1.40 11.22
N GLY A 37 14.66 2.33 11.00
CA GLY A 37 14.00 2.56 9.71
C GLY A 37 13.06 1.43 9.27
N LYS A 38 12.94 0.33 10.04
CA LYS A 38 12.14 -0.85 9.64
C LYS A 38 10.69 -0.81 10.09
N SER A 39 10.31 0.19 10.87
CA SER A 39 8.93 0.36 11.27
C SER A 39 8.61 1.83 11.52
N PHE A 40 7.36 2.19 11.30
CA PHE A 40 6.85 3.53 11.57
C PHE A 40 5.36 3.47 11.93
N SER A 41 4.87 4.53 12.56
CA SER A 41 3.48 4.66 12.99
C SER A 41 2.76 5.72 12.17
N LEU A 42 1.53 5.40 11.79
CA LEU A 42 0.63 6.25 11.02
C LEU A 42 -0.65 6.55 11.80
N SER A 43 -1.07 7.80 11.83
CA SER A 43 -2.41 8.22 12.28
C SER A 43 -3.38 8.20 11.12
N ASP A 44 -4.52 7.52 11.26
CA ASP A 44 -5.61 7.63 10.28
C ASP A 44 -6.40 8.95 10.45
N GLY A 45 -7.45 9.15 9.65
CA GLY A 45 -8.31 10.34 9.71
C GLY A 45 -9.13 10.47 11.01
N GLU A 46 -9.16 9.44 11.85
CA GLU A 46 -9.83 9.44 13.16
C GLU A 46 -8.83 9.66 14.31
N GLY A 47 -7.53 9.85 14.01
CA GLY A 47 -6.46 9.98 15.00
C GLY A 47 -6.08 8.66 15.66
N LYS A 48 -6.44 7.51 15.09
CA LYS A 48 -6.02 6.20 15.58
C LYS A 48 -4.71 5.79 14.90
N SER A 49 -3.73 5.43 15.71
CA SER A 49 -2.43 5.00 15.23
C SER A 49 -2.43 3.53 14.77
N ALA A 50 -1.74 3.27 13.67
CA ALA A 50 -1.40 1.95 13.15
C ALA A 50 0.11 1.84 12.96
N SER A 51 0.69 0.68 13.29
CA SER A 51 2.11 0.38 13.05
C SER A 51 2.29 -0.31 11.71
N VAL A 52 3.26 0.16 10.94
CA VAL A 52 3.68 -0.44 9.67
C VAL A 52 5.07 -1.01 9.86
N GLU A 53 5.26 -2.25 9.41
CA GLU A 53 6.56 -2.93 9.39
C GLU A 53 7.04 -3.08 7.95
N LEU A 54 8.35 -2.94 7.77
CA LEU A 54 9.03 -3.02 6.48
C LEU A 54 10.06 -4.15 6.51
N ASN A 55 10.24 -4.81 5.36
CA ASN A 55 11.30 -5.81 5.19
C ASN A 55 12.69 -5.16 5.24
N GLU A 56 12.82 -4.00 4.58
CA GLU A 56 14.04 -3.20 4.47
C GLU A 56 13.87 -1.84 5.18
N PRO A 57 14.95 -1.28 5.73
CA PRO A 57 14.88 0.02 6.39
C PRO A 57 14.60 1.14 5.37
N LEU A 58 13.98 2.24 5.84
CA LEU A 58 13.78 3.44 5.04
C LEU A 58 15.12 4.09 4.66
N ASP A 59 15.30 4.38 3.37
CA ASP A 59 16.44 5.14 2.86
C ASP A 59 16.30 6.65 3.12
N GLU A 60 15.07 7.14 3.20
CA GLU A 60 14.73 8.56 3.39
C GLU A 60 13.73 8.76 4.54
N GLU A 61 13.76 9.95 5.14
CA GLU A 61 12.84 10.31 6.22
C GLU A 61 11.42 10.49 5.68
N LEU A 62 10.49 9.67 6.15
CA LEU A 62 9.07 9.81 5.83
C LEU A 62 8.41 10.87 6.71
N SER A 63 7.65 11.77 6.10
CA SER A 63 6.85 12.78 6.81
C SER A 63 5.54 13.07 6.07
N GLY A 64 4.59 13.72 6.76
CA GLY A 64 3.31 14.10 6.15
C GLY A 64 2.35 12.93 6.01
N VAL A 65 1.53 12.94 4.96
CA VAL A 65 0.53 11.89 4.68
C VAL A 65 1.13 10.90 3.70
N VAL A 66 1.12 9.63 4.04
CA VAL A 66 1.67 8.55 3.22
C VAL A 66 0.61 7.48 2.93
N GLU A 67 0.74 6.84 1.77
CA GLU A 67 -0.05 5.68 1.38
C GLU A 67 0.84 4.44 1.41
N VAL A 68 0.43 3.44 2.19
CA VAL A 68 1.14 2.19 2.37
C VAL A 68 0.43 1.10 1.60
N LEU A 69 1.20 0.46 0.73
CA LEU A 69 0.81 -0.60 -0.17
C LEU A 69 1.93 -1.63 -0.22
N ASP A 70 1.57 -2.89 -0.45
CA ASP A 70 2.53 -3.93 -0.77
C ASP A 70 3.04 -3.71 -2.23
N LEU A 71 4.25 -3.15 -2.33
CA LEU A 71 4.92 -2.79 -3.60
C LEU A 71 5.53 -4.00 -4.32
N GLU A 72 5.98 -5.04 -3.61
CA GLU A 72 6.46 -6.27 -4.26
C GLU A 72 5.32 -6.90 -5.04
N LEU A 73 4.14 -6.97 -4.42
CA LEU A 73 2.93 -7.44 -5.08
C LEU A 73 2.51 -6.55 -6.26
N TYR A 74 2.73 -5.24 -6.17
CA TYR A 74 2.43 -4.29 -7.26
C TYR A 74 3.38 -4.45 -8.44
N ASN A 75 4.68 -4.61 -8.20
CA ASN A 75 5.68 -4.80 -9.25
C ASN A 75 5.51 -6.13 -9.97
N GLU A 76 5.16 -7.20 -9.26
CA GLU A 76 4.80 -8.48 -9.90
C GLU A 76 3.52 -8.35 -10.73
N ALA A 77 2.52 -7.59 -10.26
CA ALA A 77 1.33 -7.29 -11.06
C ALA A 77 1.64 -6.49 -12.33
N LEU A 78 2.55 -5.48 -12.25
CA LEU A 78 3.00 -4.74 -13.42
C LEU A 78 3.68 -5.64 -14.45
N LYS A 79 4.56 -6.56 -14.02
CA LYS A 79 5.19 -7.54 -14.91
C LYS A 79 4.14 -8.38 -15.64
N VAL A 80 3.14 -8.90 -14.91
CA VAL A 80 2.04 -9.67 -15.51
C VAL A 80 1.22 -8.84 -16.50
N ILE A 81 0.92 -7.57 -16.17
CA ILE A 81 0.20 -6.67 -17.09
C ILE A 81 0.99 -6.45 -18.40
N HIS A 82 2.31 -6.28 -18.29
CA HIS A 82 3.18 -6.13 -19.46
C HIS A 82 3.34 -7.43 -20.26
N ASP A 83 3.33 -8.60 -19.60
CA ASP A 83 3.41 -9.91 -20.24
C ASP A 83 2.11 -10.31 -20.94
N PHE A 84 0.97 -9.75 -20.50
CA PHE A 84 -0.37 -10.10 -20.99
C PHE A 84 -1.23 -8.88 -21.38
N PRO A 85 -0.76 -8.01 -22.30
CA PRO A 85 -1.44 -6.76 -22.63
C PRO A 85 -2.83 -6.97 -23.27
N GLN A 86 -3.07 -8.12 -23.92
CA GLN A 86 -4.37 -8.47 -24.49
C GLN A 86 -5.48 -8.66 -23.44
N HIS A 87 -5.11 -8.93 -22.18
CA HIS A 87 -6.05 -9.04 -21.08
C HIS A 87 -6.24 -7.72 -20.32
N TYR A 88 -5.39 -6.73 -20.58
CA TYR A 88 -5.44 -5.40 -19.97
C TYR A 88 -5.22 -4.30 -21.03
N PRO A 89 -6.15 -4.15 -22.00
CA PRO A 89 -6.03 -3.12 -23.02
C PRO A 89 -6.17 -1.75 -22.38
N PHE A 90 -5.08 -0.99 -22.32
CA PHE A 90 -5.10 0.40 -21.88
C PHE A 90 -5.71 1.28 -22.97
N GLU A 91 -6.93 1.75 -22.76
CA GLU A 91 -7.48 2.86 -23.54
C GLU A 91 -6.93 4.17 -22.98
N ILE A 92 -5.99 4.79 -23.71
CA ILE A 92 -5.61 6.18 -23.46
C ILE A 92 -6.81 7.02 -23.91
N ALA A 93 -7.59 7.54 -22.96
CA ALA A 93 -8.57 8.56 -23.27
C ALA A 93 -7.82 9.80 -23.77
N THR A 94 -7.73 9.95 -25.09
CA THR A 94 -7.27 11.19 -25.69
C THR A 94 -8.36 12.23 -25.44
N SER A 95 -8.19 13.05 -24.41
CA SER A 95 -8.93 14.30 -24.29
C SER A 95 -8.49 15.21 -25.43
N GLY A 96 -9.30 15.26 -26.49
CA GLY A 96 -9.19 16.22 -27.59
C GLY A 96 -9.76 17.59 -27.22
#